data_AF-A0A971ATI0-F1
#
_entry.id   AF-A0A971ATI0-F1
#
_cell.length_a   1.000
_cell.length_b   1.000
_cell.length_c   1.000
_cell.angle_alpha   90.00
_cell.angle_beta   90.00
_cell.angle_gamma   90.00
#
_symmetry.space_group_name_H-M   'P 1'
#
loop_
_entity.id
_entity.type
_entity.pdbx_description
1 polymer ?
#
loop_
_entity_poly.entity_id
_entity_poly.type
_entity_poly.pdbx_seq_one_letter_code
_entity_poly.pdbx_strand_id
1 'polypeptide(L)'
;MMHELLQKLIELYKSDVEDYDSLLEKMQAFNDFLESKSDQLPIETYVDKLKEFTLFRNDCFRILQQRSLQSTEIKKQLMAKTGRDFQIEDFKPYHAQKDFSLISDLSQKLPQKMKRVLELDELIISKLNSELENVREELNRLQKAQKLKHIYRSKELIDARFIDKTK
;
A
#
# COMPACT_ATOMS: atom_id res chain seq x y z
N MET A 1 -38.21 1.46 -6.76
CA MET A 1 -37.40 2.49 -6.06
C MET A 1 -36.60 1.97 -4.86
N MET A 2 -37.17 1.48 -3.74
CA MET A 2 -36.36 0.95 -2.62
C MET A 2 -35.56 -0.29 -3.02
N HIS A 3 -36.21 -1.22 -3.74
CA HIS A 3 -35.58 -2.39 -4.34
C HIS A 3 -34.41 -2.02 -5.29
N GLU A 4 -34.59 -1.03 -6.17
CA GLU A 4 -33.56 -0.58 -7.10
C GLU A 4 -32.33 0.03 -6.39
N LEU A 5 -32.56 0.81 -5.33
CA LEU A 5 -31.46 1.39 -4.54
C LEU A 5 -30.66 0.30 -3.83
N LEU A 6 -31.34 -0.71 -3.28
CA LEU A 6 -30.65 -1.83 -2.63
C LEU A 6 -29.90 -2.69 -3.65
N GLN A 7 -30.46 -2.97 -4.82
CA GLN A 7 -29.76 -3.69 -5.89
C GLN A 7 -28.50 -2.94 -6.32
N LYS A 8 -28.58 -1.62 -6.49
CA LYS A 8 -27.39 -0.80 -6.78
C LYS A 8 -26.34 -0.92 -5.67
N LEU A 9 -26.76 -0.92 -4.41
CA LEU A 9 -25.83 -1.10 -3.29
C LEU A 9 -25.16 -2.48 -3.29
N ILE A 10 -25.92 -3.54 -3.61
CA ILE A 10 -25.40 -4.90 -3.75
C ILE A 10 -24.35 -4.96 -4.85
N GLU A 11 -24.64 -4.39 -6.02
CA GLU A 11 -23.68 -4.38 -7.14
C GLU A 11 -22.41 -3.61 -6.79
N LEU A 12 -22.52 -2.44 -6.14
CA LEU A 12 -21.35 -1.73 -5.64
C LEU A 12 -20.52 -2.58 -4.68
N TYR A 13 -21.16 -3.29 -3.76
CA TYR A 13 -20.47 -4.11 -2.78
C TYR A 13 -19.79 -5.33 -3.41
N LYS A 14 -20.38 -5.94 -4.45
CA LYS A 14 -19.71 -6.99 -5.22
C LYS A 14 -18.45 -6.48 -5.89
N SER A 15 -18.55 -5.35 -6.60
CA SER A 15 -17.40 -4.76 -7.26
C SER A 15 -16.32 -4.36 -6.24
N ASP A 16 -16.71 -3.81 -5.08
CA ASP A 16 -15.74 -3.48 -4.03
C ASP A 16 -15.02 -4.73 -3.51
N VAL A 17 -15.72 -5.86 -3.35
CA VAL A 17 -15.13 -7.15 -2.97
C VAL A 17 -14.11 -7.61 -4.00
N GLU A 18 -14.45 -7.56 -5.29
CA GLU A 18 -13.56 -7.97 -6.39
C GLU A 18 -12.30 -7.10 -6.47
N ASP A 19 -12.44 -5.79 -6.30
CA ASP A 19 -11.30 -4.88 -6.30
C ASP A 19 -10.43 -5.02 -5.06
N TYR A 20 -11.02 -5.27 -3.89
CA TYR A 20 -10.26 -5.62 -2.70
C TYR A 20 -9.50 -6.94 -2.88
N ASP A 21 -10.09 -7.96 -3.51
CA ASP A 21 -9.40 -9.22 -3.79
C ASP A 21 -8.21 -9.01 -4.74
N SER A 22 -8.42 -8.28 -5.83
CA SER A 22 -7.35 -7.93 -6.77
C SER A 22 -6.24 -7.11 -6.10
N LEU A 23 -6.60 -6.18 -5.21
CA LEU A 23 -5.65 -5.39 -4.42
C LEU A 23 -4.85 -6.27 -3.47
N LEU A 24 -5.50 -7.14 -2.72
CA LEU A 24 -4.87 -8.05 -1.77
C LEU A 24 -3.88 -8.99 -2.48
N GLU A 25 -4.25 -9.55 -3.63
CA GLU A 25 -3.34 -10.36 -4.44
C GLU A 25 -2.10 -9.57 -4.88
N LYS A 26 -2.30 -8.33 -5.38
CA LYS A 26 -1.18 -7.49 -5.82
C LYS A 26 -0.26 -7.08 -4.67
N MET A 27 -0.85 -6.76 -3.50
CA MET A 27 -0.11 -6.42 -2.29
C MET A 27 0.68 -7.60 -1.77
N GLN A 28 0.09 -8.80 -1.75
CA GLN A 28 0.79 -10.00 -1.34
C GLN A 28 1.95 -10.30 -2.30
N ALA A 29 1.72 -10.27 -3.62
CA ALA A 29 2.78 -10.48 -4.61
C ALA A 29 3.93 -9.46 -4.48
N PHE A 30 3.61 -8.20 -4.15
CA PHE A 30 4.63 -7.19 -3.90
C PHE A 30 5.37 -7.43 -2.57
N ASN A 31 4.65 -7.82 -1.51
CA ASN A 31 5.28 -8.21 -0.25
C ASN A 31 6.24 -9.39 -0.43
N ASP A 32 5.84 -10.41 -1.18
CA ASP A 32 6.67 -11.58 -1.47
C ASP A 32 7.87 -11.20 -2.33
N PHE A 33 7.71 -10.25 -3.26
CA PHE A 33 8.82 -9.66 -4.00
C PHE A 33 9.84 -8.99 -3.08
N LEU A 34 9.38 -8.23 -2.07
CA LEU A 34 10.26 -7.62 -1.06
C LEU A 34 10.94 -8.65 -0.15
N GLU A 35 10.36 -9.83 0.06
CA GLU A 35 10.98 -10.93 0.84
C GLU A 35 11.92 -11.80 0.02
N SER A 36 11.68 -11.89 -1.29
CA SER A 36 12.61 -12.52 -2.22
C SER A 36 13.93 -11.75 -2.22
N LYS A 37 15.04 -12.38 -2.61
CA LYS A 37 16.38 -11.75 -2.65
C LYS A 37 16.46 -10.63 -3.69
N SER A 38 15.71 -9.54 -3.49
CA SER A 38 15.66 -8.35 -4.33
C SER A 38 17.03 -7.71 -4.49
N ASP A 39 17.94 -7.94 -3.55
CA ASP A 39 19.34 -7.50 -3.58
C ASP A 39 20.14 -8.07 -4.77
N GLN A 40 19.61 -9.11 -5.43
CA GLN A 40 20.22 -9.72 -6.62
C GLN A 40 19.66 -9.17 -7.92
N LEU A 41 18.59 -8.36 -7.87
CA LEU A 41 17.95 -7.77 -9.04
C LEU A 41 18.56 -6.41 -9.37
N PRO A 42 18.59 -6.02 -10.66
CA PRO A 42 18.95 -4.66 -11.05
C PRO A 42 18.04 -3.63 -10.36
N ILE A 43 18.61 -2.50 -9.96
CA ILE A 43 17.87 -1.42 -9.27
C ILE A 43 16.69 -0.95 -10.12
N GLU A 44 16.84 -0.94 -11.44
CA GLU A 44 15.78 -0.57 -12.39
C GLU A 44 14.56 -1.48 -12.24
N THR A 45 14.78 -2.79 -12.08
CA THR A 45 13.69 -3.77 -11.89
C THR A 45 12.94 -3.51 -10.58
N TYR A 46 13.67 -3.18 -9.52
CA TYR A 46 13.06 -2.82 -8.24
C TYR A 46 12.21 -1.54 -8.34
N VAL A 47 12.76 -0.50 -8.97
CA VAL A 47 12.06 0.77 -9.18
C VAL A 47 10.80 0.58 -10.03
N ASP A 48 10.87 -0.22 -11.09
CA ASP A 48 9.73 -0.48 -11.95
C ASP A 48 8.64 -1.25 -11.23
N LYS A 49 9.00 -2.27 -10.43
CA LYS A 49 8.04 -3.02 -9.60
C LYS A 49 7.37 -2.14 -8.54
N LEU A 50 8.14 -1.27 -7.88
CA LEU A 50 7.60 -0.32 -6.91
C LEU A 50 6.64 0.68 -7.57
N LYS A 51 6.98 1.20 -8.75
CA LYS A 51 6.09 2.09 -9.53
C LYS A 51 4.81 1.38 -9.96
N GLU A 52 4.93 0.19 -10.54
CA GLU A 52 3.81 -0.65 -10.97
C GLU A 52 2.84 -0.90 -9.80
N PHE A 53 3.39 -1.31 -8.64
CA PHE A 53 2.62 -1.54 -7.42
C PHE A 53 1.92 -0.26 -6.95
N THR A 54 2.65 0.86 -6.85
CA THR A 54 2.11 2.13 -6.36
C THR A 54 1.00 2.67 -7.25
N LEU A 55 1.18 2.61 -8.57
CA LEU A 55 0.17 3.04 -9.54
C LEU A 55 -1.11 2.21 -9.41
N PHE A 56 -0.97 0.88 -9.41
CA PHE A 56 -2.11 -0.02 -9.26
C PHE A 56 -2.87 0.21 -7.94
N ARG A 57 -2.14 0.31 -6.82
CA ARG A 57 -2.71 0.58 -5.50
C ARG A 57 -3.48 1.90 -5.48
N ASN A 58 -2.89 2.98 -6.01
CA ASN A 58 -3.53 4.30 -6.04
C ASN A 58 -4.78 4.33 -6.92
N ASP A 59 -4.74 3.69 -8.09
CA ASP A 59 -5.90 3.59 -8.96
C ASP A 59 -7.03 2.79 -8.31
N CYS A 60 -6.72 1.67 -7.66
CA CYS A 60 -7.71 0.87 -6.93
C CYS A 60 -8.35 1.70 -5.80
N PHE A 61 -7.55 2.37 -4.96
CA PHE A 61 -8.08 3.22 -3.88
C PHE A 61 -8.92 4.38 -4.40
N ARG A 62 -8.55 5.00 -5.53
CA ARG A 62 -9.37 6.05 -6.15
C ARG A 62 -10.76 5.53 -6.50
N ILE A 63 -10.85 4.34 -7.10
CA ILE A 63 -12.13 3.74 -7.51
C ILE A 63 -12.95 3.33 -6.27
N LEU A 64 -12.31 2.72 -5.27
CA LEU A 64 -12.96 2.36 -4.00
C LEU A 64 -13.49 3.61 -3.26
N GLN A 65 -12.73 4.71 -3.26
CA GLN A 65 -13.16 5.98 -2.66
C GLN A 65 -14.38 6.56 -3.38
N GLN A 66 -14.40 6.54 -4.72
CA GLN A 66 -15.56 6.98 -5.50
C GLN A 66 -16.81 6.14 -5.18
N ARG A 67 -16.67 4.82 -5.12
CA ARG A 67 -17.80 3.92 -4.78
C ARG A 67 -18.25 4.04 -3.34
N SER A 68 -17.34 4.34 -2.41
CA SER A 68 -17.69 4.70 -1.03
C SER A 68 -18.64 5.90 -0.98
N LEU A 69 -18.36 6.95 -1.76
CA LEU A 69 -19.24 8.12 -1.86
C LEU A 69 -20.61 7.75 -2.45
N GLN A 70 -20.63 6.94 -3.51
CA GLN A 70 -21.88 6.46 -4.13
C GLN A 70 -22.71 5.61 -3.15
N SER A 71 -22.07 4.68 -2.45
CA SER A 71 -22.74 3.83 -1.46
C SER A 71 -23.28 4.65 -0.30
N THR A 72 -22.56 5.69 0.13
CA THR A 72 -23.01 6.63 1.17
C THR A 72 -24.24 7.40 0.73
N GLU A 73 -24.27 7.86 -0.51
CA GLU A 73 -25.43 8.55 -1.08
C GLU A 73 -26.65 7.63 -1.20
N ILE A 74 -26.46 6.39 -1.66
CA ILE A 74 -27.54 5.38 -1.69
C ILE A 74 -28.06 5.11 -0.27
N LYS A 75 -27.17 4.94 0.71
CA LYS A 75 -27.56 4.76 2.12
C LYS A 75 -28.38 5.93 2.63
N LYS A 76 -27.99 7.18 2.33
CA LYS A 76 -28.77 8.38 2.68
C LYS A 76 -30.17 8.35 2.07
N GLN A 77 -30.30 7.98 0.81
CA GLN A 77 -31.61 7.87 0.14
C GLN A 77 -32.47 6.75 0.74
N LEU A 78 -31.86 5.65 1.18
CA LEU A 78 -32.56 4.57 1.90
C LEU A 78 -33.03 5.05 3.28
N MET A 79 -32.16 5.71 4.05
CA MET A 79 -32.50 6.28 5.38
C MET A 79 -33.64 7.31 5.31
N ALA A 80 -33.62 8.19 4.30
CA ALA A 80 -34.68 9.16 4.08
C ALA A 80 -36.05 8.52 3.81
N LYS A 81 -36.07 7.28 3.30
CA LYS A 81 -37.31 6.53 3.02
C LYS A 81 -37.79 5.71 4.21
N THR A 82 -36.88 5.18 5.02
CA THR A 82 -37.21 4.37 6.20
C THR A 82 -37.44 5.22 7.45
N GLY A 83 -36.93 6.46 7.48
CA GLY A 83 -36.97 7.35 8.64
C GLY A 83 -36.07 6.88 9.78
N ARG A 84 -35.13 5.98 9.50
CA ARG A 84 -34.22 5.36 10.47
C ARG A 84 -32.81 5.34 9.91
N ASP A 85 -31.84 5.13 10.80
CA ASP A 85 -30.46 4.87 10.41
C ASP A 85 -30.36 3.62 9.54
N PHE A 86 -29.36 3.59 8.66
CA PHE A 86 -29.18 2.46 7.74
C PHE A 86 -28.76 1.21 8.53
N GLN A 87 -29.67 0.23 8.61
CA GLN A 87 -29.41 -1.11 9.12
C GLN A 87 -29.76 -2.12 8.02
N ILE A 88 -28.92 -3.14 7.83
CA ILE A 88 -29.14 -4.10 6.74
C ILE A 88 -30.39 -4.93 7.00
N GLU A 89 -30.65 -5.22 8.28
CA GLU A 89 -31.77 -5.97 8.81
C GLU A 89 -33.12 -5.35 8.44
N ASP A 90 -33.18 -4.02 8.33
CA ASP A 90 -34.40 -3.29 7.95
C ASP A 90 -34.87 -3.64 6.53
N PHE A 91 -33.98 -4.18 5.69
CA PHE A 91 -34.30 -4.55 4.31
C PHE A 91 -34.79 -6.00 4.15
N LYS A 92 -34.75 -6.81 5.21
CA LYS A 92 -35.24 -8.21 5.21
C LYS A 92 -36.67 -8.37 4.69
N PRO A 93 -37.64 -7.48 5.02
CA PRO A 93 -39.01 -7.59 4.54
C PRO A 93 -39.22 -7.25 3.05
N TYR A 94 -38.24 -6.58 2.42
CA TYR A 94 -38.41 -5.93 1.12
C TYR A 94 -37.76 -6.70 -0.04
N HIS A 95 -37.15 -7.87 0.21
CA HIS A 95 -36.42 -8.64 -0.78
C HIS A 95 -36.61 -10.15 -0.64
N ALA A 96 -36.34 -10.85 -1.74
CA ALA A 96 -36.15 -12.29 -1.71
C ALA A 96 -35.00 -12.65 -0.77
N GLN A 97 -35.14 -13.76 -0.05
CA GLN A 97 -34.17 -14.21 0.95
C GLN A 97 -32.74 -14.33 0.41
N LYS A 98 -32.60 -14.63 -0.89
CA LYS A 98 -31.31 -14.69 -1.59
C LYS A 98 -30.58 -13.34 -1.61
N ASP A 99 -31.26 -12.25 -1.97
CA ASP A 99 -30.65 -10.92 -2.06
C ASP A 99 -30.29 -10.38 -0.68
N PHE A 100 -31.16 -10.62 0.31
CA PHE A 100 -30.90 -10.24 1.69
C PHE A 100 -29.68 -10.97 2.27
N SER A 101 -29.57 -12.27 2.02
CA SER A 101 -28.40 -13.05 2.47
C SER A 101 -27.11 -12.56 1.82
N LEU A 102 -27.19 -12.17 0.54
CA LEU A 102 -26.05 -11.66 -0.21
C LEU A 102 -25.57 -10.30 0.31
N ILE A 103 -26.45 -9.32 0.52
CA ILE A 103 -26.03 -8.01 1.06
C ILE A 103 -25.47 -8.13 2.48
N SER A 104 -26.05 -9.02 3.30
CA SER A 104 -25.57 -9.31 4.65
C SER A 104 -24.15 -9.89 4.61
N ASP A 105 -23.90 -10.90 3.78
CA ASP A 105 -22.58 -11.49 3.58
C ASP A 105 -21.55 -10.46 3.08
N LEU A 106 -21.89 -9.69 2.05
CA LEU A 106 -21.01 -8.65 1.49
C LEU A 106 -20.64 -7.59 2.55
N SER A 107 -21.61 -7.17 3.36
CA SER A 107 -21.39 -6.17 4.42
C SER A 107 -20.45 -6.64 5.53
N GLN A 108 -20.35 -7.95 5.75
CA GLN A 108 -19.41 -8.54 6.70
C GLN A 108 -18.02 -8.74 6.06
N LYS A 109 -17.96 -9.10 4.78
CA LYS A 109 -16.71 -9.33 4.05
C LYS A 109 -15.91 -8.06 3.80
N LEU A 110 -16.56 -6.97 3.41
CA LEU A 110 -15.88 -5.72 3.06
C LEU A 110 -14.98 -5.17 4.18
N PRO A 111 -15.45 -5.04 5.44
CA PRO A 111 -14.59 -4.63 6.55
C PRO A 111 -13.41 -5.57 6.80
N GLN A 112 -13.60 -6.88 6.64
CA GLN A 112 -12.54 -7.87 6.82
C GLN A 112 -11.44 -7.71 5.76
N LYS A 113 -11.82 -7.52 4.49
CA LYS A 113 -10.87 -7.28 3.41
C LYS A 113 -10.12 -5.96 3.60
N MET A 114 -10.83 -4.88 3.96
CA MET A 114 -10.20 -3.60 4.27
C MET A 114 -9.19 -3.73 5.40
N LYS A 115 -9.54 -4.45 6.48
CA LYS A 115 -8.60 -4.73 7.57
C LYS A 115 -7.34 -5.44 7.04
N ARG A 116 -7.49 -6.44 6.18
CA ARG A 116 -6.37 -7.19 5.62
C ARG A 116 -5.46 -6.32 4.74
N VAL A 117 -6.04 -5.38 3.98
CA VAL A 117 -5.29 -4.39 3.20
C VAL A 117 -4.45 -3.52 4.13
N LEU A 118 -5.02 -3.03 5.23
CA LEU A 118 -4.29 -2.21 6.22
C LEU A 118 -3.14 -2.99 6.87
N GLU A 119 -3.37 -4.24 7.24
CA GLU A 119 -2.32 -5.12 7.78
C GLU A 119 -1.16 -5.31 6.79
N LEU A 120 -1.46 -5.51 5.50
CA LEU A 120 -0.42 -5.65 4.47
C LEU A 120 0.30 -4.33 4.20
N ASP A 121 -0.41 -3.20 4.21
CA ASP A 121 0.21 -1.87 4.08
C ASP A 121 1.23 -1.64 5.21
N GLU A 122 0.86 -1.94 6.46
CA GLU A 122 1.78 -1.81 7.60
C GLU A 122 3.06 -2.64 7.41
N LEU A 123 2.92 -3.89 6.95
CA LEU A 123 4.05 -4.77 6.68
C LEU A 123 4.95 -4.24 5.56
N ILE A 124 4.36 -3.85 4.42
CA ILE A 124 5.09 -3.35 3.26
C ILE A 124 5.82 -2.04 3.60
N ILE A 125 5.13 -1.10 4.25
CA ILE A 125 5.70 0.20 4.62
C ILE A 125 6.85 0.02 5.61
N SER A 126 6.71 -0.86 6.60
CA SER A 126 7.77 -1.15 7.57
C SER A 126 9.04 -1.66 6.88
N LYS A 127 8.91 -2.58 5.92
CA LYS A 127 10.04 -3.11 5.14
C LYS A 127 10.70 -2.02 4.30
N LEU A 128 9.93 -1.25 3.55
CA LEU A 128 10.45 -0.16 2.73
C LEU A 128 11.22 0.88 3.57
N ASN A 129 10.73 1.20 4.76
CA ASN A 129 11.41 2.11 5.68
C ASN A 129 12.73 1.53 6.20
N SER A 130 12.77 0.23 6.53
CA SER A 130 14.00 -0.45 6.95
C SER A 130 15.05 -0.42 5.83
N GLU A 131 14.65 -0.72 4.59
CA GLU A 131 15.56 -0.67 3.44
C GLU A 131 16.07 0.75 3.16
N LEU A 132 15.20 1.76 3.27
CA LEU A 132 15.61 3.16 3.12
C LEU A 132 16.66 3.56 4.17
N GLU A 133 16.53 3.09 5.40
CA GLU A 133 17.51 3.37 6.44
C GLU A 133 18.83 2.64 6.19
N ASN A 134 18.80 1.37 5.79
CA ASN A 134 19.99 0.62 5.38
C ASN A 134 20.75 1.35 4.26
N VAL A 135 20.05 1.84 3.23
CA VAL A 135 20.65 2.60 2.12
C VAL A 135 21.27 3.91 2.62
N ARG A 136 20.64 4.61 3.56
CA ARG A 136 21.19 5.84 4.16
C ARG A 136 22.48 5.56 4.94
N GLU A 137 22.50 4.51 5.75
CA GLU A 137 23.68 4.10 6.51
C GLU A 137 24.84 3.74 5.57
N GLU A 138 24.54 3.01 4.49
CA GLU A 138 25.53 2.62 3.49
C GLU A 138 26.10 3.82 2.74
N LEU A 139 25.26 4.76 2.33
CA LEU A 139 25.70 6.03 1.73
C LEU A 139 26.60 6.81 2.68
N ASN A 140 26.23 6.90 3.97
CA ASN A 140 27.04 7.54 4.98
C ASN A 140 28.40 6.85 5.17
N ARG A 141 28.44 5.52 5.12
CA ARG A 141 29.68 4.73 5.17
C ARG A 141 30.58 5.04 3.98
N LEU A 142 30.03 5.05 2.76
CA LEU A 142 30.78 5.36 1.54
C LEU A 142 31.31 6.79 1.54
N GLN A 143 30.52 7.77 1.98
CA GLN A 143 30.96 9.16 2.11
C GLN A 143 32.08 9.31 3.14
N LYS A 144 31.99 8.64 4.30
CA LYS A 144 33.07 8.61 5.31
C LYS A 144 34.33 7.96 4.75
N ALA A 145 34.21 6.85 4.03
CA ALA A 145 35.33 6.18 3.38
C ALA A 145 36.00 7.05 2.30
N GLN A 146 35.23 7.81 1.52
CA GLN A 146 35.76 8.78 0.56
C GLN A 146 36.52 9.92 1.27
N LYS A 147 35.96 10.49 2.34
CA LYS A 147 36.64 11.51 3.16
C LYS A 147 37.96 10.98 3.73
N LEU A 148 37.96 9.77 4.27
CA LEU A 148 39.18 9.12 4.78
C LEU A 148 40.21 8.90 3.67
N LYS A 149 39.82 8.38 2.50
CA LYS A 149 40.73 8.23 1.34
C LYS A 149 41.34 9.56 0.90
N HIS A 150 40.59 10.66 0.92
CA HIS A 150 41.11 12.00 0.62
C HIS A 150 42.10 12.52 1.68
N ILE A 151 41.91 12.20 2.96
CA ILE A 151 42.81 12.59 4.06
C ILE A 151 44.13 11.79 4.03
N TYR A 152 44.09 10.51 3.65
CA TYR A 152 45.31 9.71 3.54
C TYR A 152 46.08 9.97 2.24
N ARG A 153 45.41 10.30 1.12
CA ARG A 153 46.09 10.73 -0.12
C ARG A 153 46.83 12.06 0.02
N SER A 154 46.40 12.95 0.91
CA SER A 154 47.03 14.27 1.09
C SER A 154 48.23 14.25 2.05
N LYS A 155 48.55 13.12 2.69
CA LYS A 155 49.68 12.97 3.62
C LYS A 155 50.94 12.33 3.02
N GLU A 156 50.94 11.96 1.75
CA GLU A 156 52.09 11.28 1.11
C GLU A 156 53.12 12.20 0.43
N LEU A 157 53.08 13.53 0.59
CA LEU A 157 54.08 14.42 -0.01
C LEU A 157 54.49 15.57 0.93
N ILE A 158 55.22 15.23 2.00
CA ILE A 158 56.27 16.11 2.51
C ILE A 158 57.49 15.21 2.73
N ASP A 159 58.31 15.08 1.68
CA ASP A 159 59.65 14.52 1.78
C ASP A 159 60.38 15.18 2.96
N ALA A 160 60.80 14.36 3.92
CA ALA A 160 61.77 14.74 4.91
C ALA A 160 63.07 15.09 4.19
N ARG A 161 63.27 16.37 3.86
CA ARG A 161 64.58 16.88 3.43
C ARG A 161 65.54 16.70 4.60
N PHE A 162 66.36 15.66 4.52
CA PHE A 162 67.52 15.44 5.37
C PHE A 162 68.33 16.74 5.45
N ILE A 163 68.49 17.26 6.67
CA ILE A 163 69.45 18.32 6.95
C ILE A 163 70.83 17.67 6.89
N ASP A 164 71.55 17.92 5.81
CA ASP A 164 72.96 17.55 5.71
C ASP A 164 73.75 18.49 6.64
N LYS A 165 74.28 17.91 7.73
CA LYS A 165 75.24 18.54 8.64
C LYS A 165 76.51 17.69 8.62
N THR A 166 77.39 17.93 7.66
CA THR A 166 78.80 17.54 7.79
C THR A 166 79.74 18.62 7.25
N LYS A 167 80.47 19.19 8.21
CA LYS A 167 81.76 19.92 8.24
C LYS A 167 82.36 20.51 6.97
#